data_AF-A0A316FUX4-F1
#
_entry.id   AF-A0A316FUX4-F1
#
_cell.length_a   1.000
_cell.length_b   1.000
_cell.length_c   1.000
_cell.angle_alpha   90.00
_cell.angle_beta   90.00
_cell.angle_gamma   90.00
#
_symmetry.space_group_name_H-M   'P 1'
#
loop_
_entity.id
_entity.type
_entity.pdbx_description
1 polymer ?
#
loop_
_entity_poly.entity_id
_entity_poly.type
_entity_poly.pdbx_seq_one_letter_code
_entity_poly.pdbx_strand_id
1 'polypeptide(L)'
;MFSLHRGTLAAAVLAAVGTTTLLASPAQAATSATADVWGSAVRFAAGTGQANVLVVTVSGRYVTIDDRTAVRPGPGCGQVTGDPTRVVCVTPGRPGAISVTLGDGNDQIDNRTAIPLIALGGAGADTLAGGSGRDRLYGGAGRDTLVGRAGGDTLDGGTDNDWIEGRAGADRIQGGSGDDEVHAGGGPDTVHGGDGKDLLSGNTGSDEIHGGAGSDIIAGGSGGDRLNGNAGDDLIVGGELDGDVPDSADVITGGAGNDRIDGQTGNDTISGGSGDDSLVGGSGRDRIDGGTGRNRIIQ
;
A
#
# COMPACT_ATOMS: atom_id res chain seq x y z
N MET A 1 -70.31 -12.27 27.66
CA MET A 1 -69.70 -13.17 26.67
C MET A 1 -68.65 -12.39 25.90
N PHE A 2 -67.38 -12.82 26.03
CA PHE A 2 -66.19 -12.52 25.18
C PHE A 2 -65.77 -11.05 24.96
N SER A 3 -64.52 -10.67 24.67
CA SER A 3 -63.12 -11.14 24.85
C SER A 3 -62.26 -10.09 24.12
N LEU A 4 -61.02 -9.83 24.56
CA LEU A 4 -60.05 -8.96 23.87
C LEU A 4 -59.72 -9.45 22.43
N HIS A 5 -59.42 -8.55 21.48
CA HIS A 5 -58.10 -8.45 20.80
C HIS A 5 -58.00 -7.28 19.78
N ARG A 6 -56.77 -6.80 19.61
CA ARG A 6 -56.29 -5.67 18.78
C ARG A 6 -56.45 -5.90 17.27
N GLY A 7 -56.47 -4.82 16.47
CA GLY A 7 -56.08 -4.86 15.05
C GLY A 7 -56.53 -3.67 14.19
N THR A 8 -55.56 -2.87 13.74
CA THR A 8 -55.60 -1.80 12.71
C THR A 8 -56.04 -2.31 11.32
N LEU A 9 -56.59 -1.42 10.47
CA LEU A 9 -56.39 -1.44 9.01
C LEU A 9 -56.70 -0.06 8.39
N ALA A 10 -55.63 0.64 7.96
CA ALA A 10 -55.69 1.76 7.02
C ALA A 10 -55.56 1.20 5.59
N ALA A 11 -56.24 1.86 4.64
CA ALA A 11 -56.37 1.45 3.25
C ALA A 11 -55.04 1.46 2.48
N ALA A 12 -54.81 0.43 1.67
CA ALA A 12 -53.74 0.33 0.70
C ALA A 12 -54.21 0.84 -0.67
N VAL A 13 -53.38 1.64 -1.35
CA VAL A 13 -53.50 1.90 -2.79
C VAL A 13 -52.67 0.87 -3.54
N LEU A 14 -53.30 0.20 -4.49
CA LEU A 14 -52.81 -0.94 -5.26
C LEU A 14 -52.24 -0.45 -6.59
N ALA A 15 -50.98 -0.76 -6.89
CA ALA A 15 -50.48 -0.79 -8.26
C ALA A 15 -49.56 -2.00 -8.39
N ALA A 16 -49.91 -2.90 -9.31
CA ALA A 16 -49.25 -4.18 -9.55
C ALA A 16 -48.46 -4.14 -10.86
N VAL A 17 -47.18 -4.51 -10.82
CA VAL A 17 -46.50 -5.35 -11.82
C VAL A 17 -45.32 -6.06 -11.14
N GLY A 18 -45.26 -7.40 -11.21
CA GLY A 18 -44.05 -8.18 -10.97
C GLY A 18 -43.90 -8.75 -9.56
N THR A 19 -43.82 -10.08 -9.46
CA THR A 19 -43.91 -10.92 -8.26
C THR A 19 -42.67 -10.87 -7.36
N THR A 20 -42.76 -10.32 -6.14
CA THR A 20 -42.21 -10.89 -4.88
C THR A 20 -42.81 -10.11 -3.70
N THR A 21 -43.49 -10.79 -2.79
CA THR A 21 -44.06 -10.21 -1.56
C THR A 21 -43.04 -10.33 -0.43
N LEU A 22 -42.63 -9.24 0.21
CA LEU A 22 -41.92 -9.29 1.50
C LEU A 22 -42.79 -8.59 2.55
N LEU A 23 -43.26 -9.35 3.54
CA LEU A 23 -43.95 -8.85 4.73
C LEU A 23 -42.89 -8.58 5.81
N ALA A 24 -42.89 -7.38 6.40
CA ALA A 24 -42.18 -7.11 7.65
C ALA A 24 -43.10 -6.37 8.63
N SER A 25 -43.25 -6.93 9.83
CA SER A 25 -43.93 -6.35 10.99
C SER A 25 -42.96 -5.47 11.81
N PRO A 26 -43.44 -4.57 12.69
CA PRO A 26 -42.57 -3.59 13.32
C PRO A 26 -42.05 -4.09 14.67
N ALA A 27 -40.75 -4.39 14.75
CA ALA A 27 -39.92 -4.19 15.94
C ALA A 27 -38.45 -4.47 15.61
N GLN A 28 -37.64 -3.40 15.60
CA GLN A 28 -36.16 -3.38 15.69
C GLN A 28 -35.36 -4.13 14.62
N ALA A 29 -35.11 -3.48 13.48
CA ALA A 29 -33.99 -3.78 12.58
C ALA A 29 -33.73 -2.60 11.63
N ALA A 30 -32.47 -2.42 11.23
CA ALA A 30 -31.91 -1.61 10.15
C ALA A 30 -32.88 -0.71 9.36
N THR A 31 -32.63 0.60 9.34
CA THR A 31 -33.26 1.49 8.37
C THR A 31 -32.78 1.14 6.97
N SER A 32 -33.52 0.26 6.31
CA SER A 32 -33.45 0.04 4.87
C SER A 32 -33.90 1.33 4.16
N ALA A 33 -33.02 1.91 3.36
CA ALA A 33 -33.42 2.94 2.40
C ALA A 33 -34.13 2.26 1.23
N THR A 34 -35.37 2.66 0.96
CA THR A 34 -36.11 2.26 -0.25
C THR A 34 -35.56 3.02 -1.45
N ALA A 35 -35.13 2.29 -2.48
CA ALA A 35 -34.77 2.85 -3.79
C ALA A 35 -35.99 2.78 -4.71
N ASP A 36 -36.42 3.93 -5.24
CA ASP A 36 -37.42 4.01 -6.30
C ASP A 36 -36.71 4.22 -7.65
N VAL A 37 -36.97 3.35 -8.62
CA VAL A 37 -36.25 3.32 -9.90
C VAL A 37 -37.06 4.10 -10.94
N TRP A 38 -36.59 5.28 -11.32
CA TRP A 38 -37.06 6.04 -12.48
C TRP A 38 -35.87 6.44 -13.34
N GLY A 39 -35.59 5.66 -14.38
CA GLY A 39 -34.42 5.91 -15.23
C GLY A 39 -33.08 5.77 -14.48
N SER A 40 -31.97 6.05 -15.16
CA SER A 40 -30.60 5.71 -14.77
C SER A 40 -30.01 6.52 -13.60
N ALA A 41 -30.79 6.86 -12.56
CA ALA A 41 -30.28 7.53 -11.36
C ALA A 41 -31.03 7.11 -10.10
N VAL A 42 -30.28 6.75 -9.06
CA VAL A 42 -30.78 6.53 -7.69
C VAL A 42 -30.41 7.75 -6.85
N ARG A 43 -31.35 8.28 -6.05
CA ARG A 43 -31.11 9.41 -5.14
C ARG A 43 -31.12 8.94 -3.70
N PHE A 44 -30.14 9.39 -2.92
CA PHE A 44 -30.13 9.26 -1.45
C PHE A 44 -30.13 10.65 -0.82
N ALA A 45 -30.87 10.81 0.29
CA ALA A 45 -30.90 12.04 1.09
C ALA A 45 -30.20 11.79 2.44
N ALA A 46 -29.30 12.67 2.84
CA ALA A 46 -28.51 12.53 4.06
C ALA A 46 -29.19 13.17 5.28
N GLY A 47 -29.20 12.45 6.40
CA GLY A 47 -29.49 12.96 7.74
C GLY A 47 -28.20 13.35 8.47
N THR A 48 -28.30 14.32 9.38
CA THR A 48 -27.19 14.93 10.11
C THR A 48 -26.59 14.01 11.17
N GLY A 49 -25.27 13.81 11.09
CA GLY A 49 -24.46 13.27 12.20
C GLY A 49 -24.19 11.77 12.10
N GLN A 50 -22.89 11.44 12.12
CA GLN A 50 -22.25 10.13 11.97
C GLN A 50 -21.90 9.73 10.52
N ALA A 51 -20.66 9.25 10.38
CA ALA A 51 -20.05 8.83 9.12
C ALA A 51 -20.93 7.78 8.43
N ASN A 52 -21.48 8.14 7.28
CA ASN A 52 -22.27 7.24 6.47
C ASN A 52 -21.39 6.75 5.31
N VAL A 53 -21.01 5.48 5.36
CA VAL A 53 -20.24 4.79 4.31
C VAL A 53 -21.17 4.54 3.11
N LEU A 54 -20.87 5.11 1.94
CA LEU A 54 -21.55 4.78 0.69
C LEU A 54 -20.77 3.70 -0.06
N VAL A 55 -21.32 2.49 -0.07
CA VAL A 55 -20.75 1.32 -0.75
C VAL A 55 -21.31 1.27 -2.17
N VAL A 56 -20.44 1.31 -3.19
CA VAL A 56 -20.85 1.03 -4.58
C VAL A 56 -20.24 -0.30 -5.02
N THR A 57 -21.10 -1.29 -5.17
CA THR A 57 -20.76 -2.61 -5.70
C THR A 57 -20.83 -2.58 -7.22
N VAL A 58 -19.70 -2.77 -7.91
CA VAL A 58 -19.73 -3.16 -9.32
C VAL A 58 -19.08 -4.54 -9.42
N SER A 59 -19.94 -5.56 -9.61
CA SER A 59 -19.57 -6.95 -9.88
C SER A 59 -18.72 -7.67 -8.81
N GLY A 60 -18.92 -7.34 -7.53
CA GLY A 60 -18.68 -8.30 -6.44
C GLY A 60 -17.49 -8.10 -5.50
N ARG A 61 -16.77 -6.97 -5.49
CA ARG A 61 -15.85 -6.62 -4.38
C ARG A 61 -15.75 -5.10 -4.16
N TYR A 62 -15.46 -4.67 -2.91
CA TYR A 62 -15.61 -3.31 -2.34
C TYR A 62 -14.50 -2.30 -2.66
N VAL A 63 -14.88 -1.05 -2.97
CA VAL A 63 -14.00 0.15 -3.05
C VAL A 63 -14.50 1.21 -2.06
N THR A 64 -13.60 1.83 -1.30
CA THR A 64 -13.92 2.91 -0.33
C THR A 64 -13.51 4.27 -0.92
N ILE A 65 -14.43 5.24 -0.96
CA ILE A 65 -14.17 6.64 -1.36
C ILE A 65 -14.93 7.55 -0.38
N ASP A 66 -14.22 8.46 0.30
CA ASP A 66 -14.81 9.42 1.26
C ASP A 66 -15.32 10.70 0.53
N ASP A 67 -16.19 11.47 1.17
CA ASP A 67 -16.91 12.65 0.65
C ASP A 67 -16.54 13.95 1.40
N ARG A 68 -15.91 14.88 0.67
CA ARG A 68 -16.17 16.31 0.80
C ARG A 68 -16.13 16.95 -0.58
N THR A 69 -17.32 17.41 -0.99
CA THR A 69 -17.65 18.42 -2.02
C THR A 69 -18.30 17.89 -3.30
N ALA A 70 -19.39 18.56 -3.63
CA ALA A 70 -20.40 18.15 -4.59
C ALA A 70 -19.85 18.04 -6.02
N VAL A 71 -20.29 17.03 -6.77
CA VAL A 71 -20.09 16.90 -8.22
C VAL A 71 -21.44 16.88 -8.95
N ARG A 72 -21.50 17.52 -10.11
CA ARG A 72 -22.60 17.63 -11.08
C ARG A 72 -22.00 17.21 -12.43
N PRO A 73 -22.56 16.20 -13.10
CA PRO A 73 -21.98 15.69 -14.34
C PRO A 73 -22.54 16.35 -15.61
N GLY A 74 -21.67 16.56 -16.60
CA GLY A 74 -22.01 16.65 -18.03
C GLY A 74 -21.60 15.36 -18.75
N PRO A 75 -22.16 15.08 -19.95
CA PRO A 75 -21.97 13.78 -20.60
C PRO A 75 -20.54 13.63 -21.10
N GLY A 76 -19.78 12.76 -20.45
CA GLY A 76 -18.40 12.40 -20.81
C GLY A 76 -17.42 12.49 -19.65
N CYS A 77 -17.47 13.58 -18.88
CA CYS A 77 -16.81 13.78 -17.59
C CYS A 77 -17.58 14.90 -16.88
N GLY A 78 -17.78 14.81 -15.57
CA GLY A 78 -18.46 15.84 -14.78
C GLY A 78 -17.48 16.81 -14.14
N GLN A 79 -17.60 18.11 -14.41
CA GLN A 79 -16.98 19.17 -13.61
C GLN A 79 -17.96 19.68 -12.55
N VAL A 80 -17.48 19.96 -11.33
CA VAL A 80 -18.10 20.97 -10.46
C VAL A 80 -17.10 21.99 -9.97
N THR A 81 -17.55 23.24 -10.07
CA THR A 81 -17.02 24.42 -9.42
C THR A 81 -17.40 24.47 -7.94
N GLY A 82 -16.41 24.62 -7.05
CA GLY A 82 -16.65 25.05 -5.67
C GLY A 82 -15.55 24.77 -4.64
N ASP A 83 -14.68 23.79 -4.87
CA ASP A 83 -13.53 23.44 -4.00
C ASP A 83 -12.58 22.52 -4.80
N PRO A 84 -11.24 22.63 -4.73
CA PRO A 84 -10.33 22.05 -5.72
C PRO A 84 -9.95 20.57 -5.50
N THR A 85 -10.53 19.87 -4.52
CA THR A 85 -9.92 18.63 -3.99
C THR A 85 -10.47 17.29 -4.49
N ARG A 86 -11.50 17.18 -5.35
CA ARG A 86 -12.01 15.82 -5.70
C ARG A 86 -12.52 15.64 -7.13
N VAL A 87 -11.83 14.77 -7.88
CA VAL A 87 -12.38 14.04 -9.03
C VAL A 87 -11.89 12.60 -8.99
N VAL A 88 -12.80 11.64 -8.71
CA VAL A 88 -12.54 10.21 -8.96
C VAL A 88 -13.04 9.88 -10.37
N CYS A 89 -12.11 9.76 -11.32
CA CYS A 89 -12.40 9.20 -12.64
C CYS A 89 -12.26 7.67 -12.60
N VAL A 90 -13.35 6.95 -12.30
CA VAL A 90 -13.41 5.51 -12.57
C VAL A 90 -13.57 5.32 -14.08
N THR A 91 -12.46 5.21 -14.79
CA THR A 91 -12.49 4.85 -16.21
C THR A 91 -12.55 3.32 -16.26
N PRO A 92 -13.60 2.68 -16.83
CA PRO A 92 -13.60 1.23 -17.03
C PRO A 92 -12.56 0.88 -18.11
N GLY A 93 -11.30 0.82 -17.72
CA GLY A 93 -10.16 0.50 -18.57
C GLY A 93 -10.04 -1.00 -18.77
N ARG A 94 -10.84 -1.56 -19.69
CA ARG A 94 -10.85 -3.01 -20.05
C ARG A 94 -11.21 -3.92 -18.84
N PRO A 95 -11.72 -5.14 -19.03
CA PRO A 95 -12.01 -6.01 -17.89
C PRO A 95 -10.68 -6.37 -17.20
N GLY A 96 -10.36 -5.76 -16.06
CA GLY A 96 -9.20 -6.20 -15.27
C GLY A 96 -8.61 -5.26 -14.22
N ALA A 97 -8.89 -3.96 -14.20
CA ALA A 97 -8.32 -3.05 -13.20
C ALA A 97 -9.23 -1.86 -12.83
N ILE A 98 -9.07 -1.35 -11.62
CA ILE A 98 -9.62 -0.08 -11.13
C ILE A 98 -8.50 0.96 -11.30
N SER A 99 -8.80 2.11 -11.89
CA SER A 99 -7.85 3.23 -11.99
C SER A 99 -8.41 4.48 -11.30
N VAL A 100 -7.57 5.12 -10.48
CA VAL A 100 -7.87 6.33 -9.72
C VAL A 100 -6.69 7.29 -9.86
N THR A 101 -6.99 8.56 -10.08
CA THR A 101 -6.02 9.66 -10.04
C THR A 101 -6.56 10.68 -9.07
N LEU A 102 -5.77 10.97 -8.05
CA LEU A 102 -6.03 11.93 -7.00
C LEU A 102 -5.31 13.25 -7.32
N GLY A 103 -5.55 14.28 -6.51
CA GLY A 103 -5.20 15.66 -6.84
C GLY A 103 -4.22 16.26 -5.83
N ASP A 104 -4.46 17.51 -5.46
CA ASP A 104 -3.79 18.13 -4.34
C ASP A 104 -4.56 17.84 -3.04
N GLY A 105 -3.84 17.77 -1.92
CA GLY A 105 -4.38 17.52 -0.59
C GLY A 105 -4.14 16.09 -0.11
N ASN A 106 -4.47 15.83 1.15
CA ASN A 106 -4.28 14.51 1.75
C ASN A 106 -5.47 13.60 1.42
N ASP A 107 -5.25 12.60 0.58
CA ASP A 107 -6.26 11.69 0.08
C ASP A 107 -6.10 10.27 0.63
N GLN A 108 -7.16 9.47 0.53
CA GLN A 108 -7.19 8.11 1.06
C GLN A 108 -7.92 7.14 0.13
N ILE A 109 -7.28 6.00 -0.16
CA ILE A 109 -7.82 4.87 -0.91
C ILE A 109 -7.65 3.56 -0.12
N ASP A 110 -8.68 2.73 -0.10
CA ASP A 110 -8.61 1.35 0.44
C ASP A 110 -9.35 0.38 -0.51
N ASN A 111 -8.57 -0.35 -1.32
CA ASN A 111 -9.07 -1.42 -2.19
C ASN A 111 -9.19 -2.72 -1.42
N ARG A 112 -10.41 -3.16 -1.10
CA ARG A 112 -10.65 -4.45 -0.41
C ARG A 112 -10.98 -5.58 -1.37
N THR A 113 -10.56 -5.45 -2.63
CA THR A 113 -10.86 -6.41 -3.69
C THR A 113 -9.63 -7.23 -4.09
N ALA A 114 -9.84 -8.19 -4.99
CA ALA A 114 -8.73 -8.84 -5.71
C ALA A 114 -8.53 -8.24 -7.11
N ILE A 115 -9.21 -7.15 -7.41
CA ILE A 115 -9.08 -6.45 -8.68
C ILE A 115 -7.85 -5.55 -8.56
N PRO A 116 -6.90 -5.63 -9.51
CA PRO A 116 -5.82 -4.67 -9.64
C PRO A 116 -6.27 -3.22 -9.49
N LEU A 117 -5.60 -2.48 -8.62
CA LEU A 117 -5.73 -1.03 -8.45
C LEU A 117 -4.55 -0.33 -9.13
N ILE A 118 -4.83 0.76 -9.82
CA ILE A 118 -3.84 1.74 -10.25
C ILE A 118 -4.23 3.06 -9.58
N ALA A 119 -3.46 3.53 -8.61
CA ALA A 119 -3.72 4.76 -7.87
C ALA A 119 -2.53 5.72 -8.02
N LEU A 120 -2.83 6.98 -8.33
CA LEU A 120 -1.88 8.09 -8.29
C LEU A 120 -2.37 9.08 -7.22
N GLY A 121 -1.58 9.34 -6.19
CA GLY A 121 -1.88 10.22 -5.03
C GLY A 121 -1.82 11.71 -5.37
N GLY A 122 -0.74 12.13 -6.03
CA GLY A 122 -0.61 13.52 -6.47
C GLY A 122 0.22 14.31 -5.46
N ALA A 123 -0.31 15.39 -4.91
CA ALA A 123 0.41 16.20 -3.93
C ALA A 123 -0.33 16.19 -2.60
N GLY A 124 0.35 15.99 -1.48
CA GLY A 124 -0.26 15.88 -0.17
C GLY A 124 0.35 14.74 0.62
N ALA A 125 -0.20 14.47 1.80
CA ALA A 125 0.14 13.25 2.54
C ALA A 125 -0.99 12.24 2.36
N ASP A 126 -0.79 11.30 1.43
CA ASP A 126 -1.79 10.34 0.97
C ASP A 126 -1.68 9.00 1.68
N THR A 127 -2.79 8.27 1.71
CA THR A 127 -2.82 6.89 2.19
C THR A 127 -3.45 5.99 1.15
N LEU A 128 -2.61 5.20 0.47
CA LEU A 128 -3.00 4.34 -0.65
C LEU A 128 -2.87 2.88 -0.24
N ALA A 129 -3.99 2.18 -0.10
CA ALA A 129 -4.00 0.74 0.18
C ALA A 129 -4.58 -0.06 -1.00
N GLY A 130 -3.75 -0.96 -1.52
CA GLY A 130 -4.10 -2.01 -2.45
C GLY A 130 -5.00 -3.08 -1.83
N GLY A 131 -5.28 -4.09 -2.62
CA GLY A 131 -6.05 -5.28 -2.30
C GLY A 131 -5.22 -6.54 -2.51
N SER A 132 -5.87 -7.65 -2.81
CA SER A 132 -5.17 -8.90 -3.14
C SER A 132 -4.82 -9.01 -4.63
N GLY A 133 -4.75 -7.86 -5.32
CA GLY A 133 -4.67 -7.75 -6.76
C GLY A 133 -3.23 -7.80 -7.24
N ARG A 134 -2.95 -7.11 -8.34
CA ARG A 134 -1.59 -6.69 -8.65
C ARG A 134 -1.67 -5.20 -8.87
N ASP A 135 -1.28 -4.47 -7.86
CA ASP A 135 -1.59 -3.08 -7.70
C ASP A 135 -0.40 -2.22 -8.13
N ARG A 136 -0.71 -0.99 -8.51
CA ARG A 136 0.26 0.07 -8.80
C ARG A 136 -0.13 1.28 -8.01
N LEU A 137 0.65 1.61 -7.00
CA LEU A 137 0.40 2.72 -6.09
C LEU A 137 1.55 3.72 -6.26
N TYR A 138 1.20 4.96 -6.58
CA TYR A 138 2.13 6.07 -6.72
C TYR A 138 1.71 7.15 -5.73
N GLY A 139 2.54 7.46 -4.73
CA GLY A 139 2.28 8.51 -3.74
C GLY A 139 2.32 9.88 -4.39
N GLY A 140 3.49 10.28 -4.85
CA GLY A 140 3.70 11.53 -5.57
C GLY A 140 4.54 12.49 -4.75
N ALA A 141 3.98 13.61 -4.33
CA ALA A 141 4.69 14.59 -3.53
C ALA A 141 4.07 14.72 -2.14
N GLY A 142 4.90 14.73 -1.10
CA GLY A 142 4.49 14.80 0.28
C GLY A 142 4.64 13.44 0.97
N ARG A 143 4.39 13.39 2.27
CA ARG A 143 4.65 12.20 3.09
C ARG A 143 3.51 11.20 2.96
N ASP A 144 3.72 10.17 2.17
CA ASP A 144 2.70 9.20 1.81
C ASP A 144 2.81 7.89 2.62
N THR A 145 1.72 7.12 2.58
CA THR A 145 1.60 5.79 3.18
C THR A 145 1.05 4.83 2.15
N LEU A 146 1.87 3.89 1.67
CA LEU A 146 1.51 2.94 0.63
C LEU A 146 1.49 1.51 1.18
N VAL A 147 0.41 0.76 0.92
CA VAL A 147 0.28 -0.64 1.35
C VAL A 147 -0.18 -1.52 0.20
N GLY A 148 0.66 -2.43 -0.29
CA GLY A 148 0.34 -3.35 -1.41
C GLY A 148 -0.67 -4.41 -1.03
N ARG A 149 -0.40 -5.12 0.08
CA ARG A 149 -1.14 -6.26 0.66
C ARG A 149 -0.78 -7.60 0.06
N ALA A 150 -1.46 -8.06 -0.97
CA ALA A 150 -1.24 -9.40 -1.47
C ALA A 150 -1.18 -9.38 -2.98
N GLY A 151 -0.23 -10.12 -3.54
CA GLY A 151 0.08 -10.07 -4.96
C GLY A 151 1.39 -9.34 -5.21
N GLY A 152 1.95 -9.46 -6.41
CA GLY A 152 3.23 -8.83 -6.74
C GLY A 152 3.05 -7.41 -7.23
N ASP A 153 3.02 -6.48 -6.30
CA ASP A 153 2.62 -5.08 -6.46
C ASP A 153 3.77 -4.18 -6.97
N THR A 154 3.43 -2.95 -7.33
CA THR A 154 4.41 -1.90 -7.63
C THR A 154 4.05 -0.68 -6.80
N LEU A 155 4.99 -0.23 -5.97
CA LEU A 155 4.82 0.85 -5.02
C LEU A 155 5.92 1.88 -5.26
N ASP A 156 5.55 3.16 -5.32
CA ASP A 156 6.45 4.28 -5.60
C ASP A 156 6.04 5.43 -4.68
N GLY A 157 6.87 5.76 -3.69
CA GLY A 157 6.61 6.82 -2.72
C GLY A 157 6.63 8.19 -3.40
N GLY A 158 7.75 8.50 -4.04
CA GLY A 158 7.91 9.69 -4.86
C GLY A 158 8.87 10.69 -4.22
N THR A 159 8.36 11.79 -3.68
CA THR A 159 9.18 12.81 -3.03
C THR A 159 8.70 13.10 -1.62
N ASP A 160 9.64 13.46 -0.75
CA ASP A 160 9.49 13.56 0.70
C ASP A 160 9.52 12.18 1.37
N ASN A 161 9.43 12.14 2.70
CA ASN A 161 9.67 10.94 3.48
C ASN A 161 8.42 10.04 3.51
N ASP A 162 8.50 8.88 2.89
CA ASP A 162 7.38 7.96 2.71
C ASP A 162 7.44 6.74 3.65
N TRP A 163 6.27 6.12 3.85
CA TRP A 163 6.17 4.83 4.51
C TRP A 163 5.52 3.81 3.57
N ILE A 164 6.23 2.72 3.26
CA ILE A 164 5.82 1.76 2.24
C ILE A 164 5.85 0.33 2.80
N GLU A 165 4.76 -0.41 2.63
CA GLU A 165 4.63 -1.81 3.03
C GLU A 165 4.14 -2.67 1.84
N GLY A 166 4.99 -3.53 1.29
CA GLY A 166 4.62 -4.45 0.19
C GLY A 166 3.67 -5.55 0.65
N ARG A 167 4.05 -6.22 1.76
CA ARG A 167 3.42 -7.39 2.37
C ARG A 167 3.64 -8.64 1.53
N ALA A 168 2.60 -9.42 1.20
CA ALA A 168 2.81 -10.74 0.61
C ALA A 168 2.84 -10.65 -0.91
N GLY A 169 3.94 -10.95 -1.56
CA GLY A 169 4.06 -10.68 -2.97
C GLY A 169 5.43 -10.97 -3.53
N ALA A 170 5.62 -10.59 -4.78
CA ALA A 170 6.95 -10.37 -5.32
C ALA A 170 6.89 -8.93 -5.83
N ASP A 171 7.21 -8.01 -4.93
CA ASP A 171 6.90 -6.60 -5.02
C ASP A 171 8.07 -5.83 -5.64
N ARG A 172 7.72 -4.70 -6.26
CA ARG A 172 8.70 -3.71 -6.73
C ARG A 172 8.44 -2.41 -5.99
N ILE A 173 9.42 -1.97 -5.23
CA ILE A 173 9.27 -0.82 -4.34
C ILE A 173 10.36 0.21 -4.65
N GLN A 174 9.92 1.46 -4.81
CA GLN A 174 10.77 2.64 -4.90
C GLN A 174 10.37 3.58 -3.75
N GLY A 175 11.31 3.94 -2.88
CA GLY A 175 11.12 5.02 -1.90
C GLY A 175 11.01 6.35 -2.62
N GLY A 176 12.11 6.76 -3.25
CA GLY A 176 12.15 7.95 -4.10
C GLY A 176 13.19 8.93 -3.58
N SER A 177 12.77 10.15 -3.26
CA SER A 177 13.65 11.13 -2.60
C SER A 177 13.07 11.50 -1.25
N GLY A 178 13.88 11.54 -0.20
CA GLY A 178 13.40 11.70 1.16
C GLY A 178 14.01 10.61 2.04
N ASP A 179 13.86 10.73 3.37
CA ASP A 179 14.25 9.63 4.25
C ASP A 179 13.07 8.66 4.36
N ASP A 180 13.11 7.57 3.60
CA ASP A 180 11.99 6.63 3.44
C ASP A 180 12.06 5.43 4.39
N GLU A 181 10.90 4.87 4.74
CA GLU A 181 10.80 3.61 5.49
C GLU A 181 10.07 2.56 4.66
N VAL A 182 10.78 1.50 4.28
CA VAL A 182 10.28 0.44 3.40
C VAL A 182 10.36 -0.93 4.06
N HIS A 183 9.21 -1.62 4.12
CA HIS A 183 9.08 -3.02 4.51
C HIS A 183 8.55 -3.82 3.32
N ALA A 184 9.40 -4.63 2.69
CA ALA A 184 9.05 -5.36 1.48
C ALA A 184 8.04 -6.47 1.78
N GLY A 185 8.35 -7.31 2.77
CA GLY A 185 7.42 -8.25 3.36
C GLY A 185 7.74 -9.70 3.04
N GLY A 186 6.98 -10.31 2.15
CA GLY A 186 6.97 -11.76 1.98
C GLY A 186 6.99 -12.20 0.55
N GLY A 187 8.08 -12.82 0.14
CA GLY A 187 8.37 -13.31 -1.21
C GLY A 187 9.59 -12.58 -1.77
N PRO A 188 10.01 -12.86 -3.02
CA PRO A 188 11.21 -12.26 -3.59
C PRO A 188 10.93 -10.84 -4.10
N ASP A 189 11.39 -9.86 -3.35
CA ASP A 189 11.09 -8.46 -3.57
C ASP A 189 12.28 -7.71 -4.22
N THR A 190 11.99 -6.57 -4.85
CA THR A 190 13.00 -5.63 -5.34
C THR A 190 12.73 -4.25 -4.76
N VAL A 191 13.68 -3.73 -4.01
CA VAL A 191 13.58 -2.45 -3.28
C VAL A 191 14.70 -1.51 -3.69
N HIS A 192 14.33 -0.26 -3.96
CA HIS A 192 15.24 0.85 -4.14
C HIS A 192 14.84 1.97 -3.17
N GLY A 193 15.72 2.35 -2.23
CA GLY A 193 15.51 3.48 -1.32
C GLY A 193 15.48 4.79 -2.11
N GLY A 194 16.61 5.16 -2.69
CA GLY A 194 16.72 6.32 -3.57
C GLY A 194 17.63 7.39 -2.98
N ASP A 195 17.21 8.64 -2.95
CA ASP A 195 17.98 9.73 -2.35
C ASP A 195 17.50 9.98 -0.91
N GLY A 196 18.37 9.89 0.09
CA GLY A 196 18.00 10.17 1.48
C GLY A 196 18.65 9.21 2.46
N LYS A 197 18.19 9.19 3.70
CA LYS A 197 18.59 8.19 4.69
C LYS A 197 17.47 7.19 4.88
N ASP A 198 17.56 6.09 4.17
CA ASP A 198 16.46 5.14 4.08
C ASP A 198 16.58 4.03 5.13
N LEU A 199 15.44 3.54 5.59
CA LEU A 199 15.33 2.32 6.38
C LEU A 199 14.62 1.25 5.54
N LEU A 200 15.38 0.26 5.09
CA LEU A 200 14.93 -0.75 4.14
C LEU A 200 14.99 -2.15 4.76
N SER A 201 13.89 -2.90 4.67
CA SER A 201 13.78 -4.28 5.16
C SER A 201 13.18 -5.19 4.08
N GLY A 202 13.88 -6.27 3.72
CA GLY A 202 13.38 -7.34 2.84
C GLY A 202 12.40 -8.29 3.52
N ASN A 203 12.57 -8.48 4.84
CA ASN A 203 11.77 -9.37 5.69
C ASN A 203 11.92 -10.85 5.30
N THR A 204 11.01 -11.44 4.53
CA THR A 204 11.08 -12.88 4.21
C THR A 204 11.09 -13.08 2.71
N GLY A 205 12.11 -13.70 2.15
CA GLY A 205 12.23 -13.66 0.71
C GLY A 205 13.56 -14.12 0.18
N SER A 206 13.90 -13.64 -0.99
CA SER A 206 15.26 -13.65 -1.52
C SER A 206 15.32 -12.38 -2.31
N ASP A 207 15.71 -11.33 -1.62
CA ASP A 207 15.37 -9.96 -1.94
C ASP A 207 16.55 -9.26 -2.60
N GLU A 208 16.24 -8.27 -3.43
CA GLU A 208 17.22 -7.38 -4.01
C GLU A 208 16.98 -5.96 -3.48
N ILE A 209 17.87 -5.46 -2.64
CA ILE A 209 17.74 -4.16 -1.97
C ILE A 209 18.92 -3.27 -2.32
N HIS A 210 18.62 -2.07 -2.81
CA HIS A 210 19.58 -1.00 -3.07
C HIS A 210 19.23 0.21 -2.21
N GLY A 211 20.16 0.66 -1.35
CA GLY A 211 20.01 1.84 -0.51
C GLY A 211 19.86 3.09 -1.36
N GLY A 212 20.94 3.47 -2.04
CA GLY A 212 20.93 4.54 -3.01
C GLY A 212 21.96 5.61 -2.64
N ALA A 213 21.52 6.83 -2.42
CA ALA A 213 22.38 7.93 -2.04
C ALA A 213 22.01 8.42 -0.64
N GLY A 214 22.96 8.34 0.30
CA GLY A 214 22.82 8.78 1.67
C GLY A 214 23.25 7.67 2.63
N SER A 215 22.99 7.84 3.92
CA SER A 215 23.41 6.86 4.92
C SER A 215 22.23 5.98 5.26
N ASP A 216 22.20 4.79 4.69
CA ASP A 216 21.05 3.90 4.73
C ASP A 216 21.19 2.83 5.80
N ILE A 217 20.05 2.29 6.24
CA ILE A 217 19.97 1.09 7.07
C ILE A 217 19.24 0.01 6.27
N ILE A 218 19.94 -1.07 5.98
CA ILE A 218 19.45 -2.17 5.14
C ILE A 218 19.46 -3.46 5.95
N ALA A 219 18.33 -4.17 5.96
CA ALA A 219 18.20 -5.53 6.47
C ALA A 219 17.63 -6.44 5.38
N GLY A 220 18.33 -7.52 5.02
CA GLY A 220 17.81 -8.51 4.07
C GLY A 220 16.67 -9.30 4.67
N GLY A 221 16.86 -9.80 5.89
CA GLY A 221 15.90 -10.63 6.59
C GLY A 221 16.16 -12.11 6.33
N SER A 222 15.11 -12.95 6.34
CA SER A 222 15.29 -14.37 6.02
C SER A 222 15.34 -14.55 4.51
N GLY A 223 16.43 -15.09 3.98
CA GLY A 223 16.53 -15.24 2.54
C GLY A 223 17.95 -15.52 2.10
N GLY A 224 18.16 -15.61 0.79
CA GLY A 224 19.49 -15.43 0.22
C GLY A 224 19.44 -14.13 -0.56
N ASP A 225 19.89 -13.06 0.07
CA ASP A 225 19.59 -11.70 -0.32
C ASP A 225 20.74 -11.05 -1.09
N ARG A 226 20.41 -10.02 -1.87
CA ARG A 226 21.36 -9.18 -2.61
C ARG A 226 21.21 -7.76 -2.10
N LEU A 227 22.16 -7.34 -1.27
CA LEU A 227 22.11 -6.06 -0.58
C LEU A 227 23.22 -5.15 -1.10
N ASN A 228 22.88 -3.89 -1.40
CA ASN A 228 23.81 -2.89 -1.89
C ASN A 228 23.52 -1.53 -1.23
N GLY A 229 24.46 -1.02 -0.43
CA GLY A 229 24.33 0.31 0.20
C GLY A 229 24.43 1.46 -0.81
N ASN A 230 25.16 1.23 -1.91
CA ASN A 230 25.46 2.20 -2.95
C ASN A 230 26.38 3.35 -2.47
N ALA A 231 25.87 4.50 -2.07
CA ALA A 231 26.69 5.67 -1.79
C ALA A 231 26.30 6.33 -0.47
N GLY A 232 27.26 6.44 0.44
CA GLY A 232 27.14 7.02 1.77
C GLY A 232 27.67 6.04 2.80
N ASP A 233 27.66 6.44 4.08
CA ASP A 233 28.11 5.57 5.16
C ASP A 233 26.93 4.69 5.60
N ASP A 234 26.92 3.42 5.17
CA ASP A 234 25.75 2.54 5.31
C ASP A 234 25.85 1.55 6.48
N LEU A 235 24.70 1.12 6.99
CA LEU A 235 24.56 -0.02 7.90
C LEU A 235 23.81 -1.13 7.19
N ILE A 236 24.48 -2.25 6.91
CA ILE A 236 23.88 -3.38 6.22
C ILE A 236 23.97 -4.63 7.09
N VAL A 237 22.84 -5.34 7.19
CA VAL A 237 22.71 -6.60 7.90
C VAL A 237 22.10 -7.62 6.95
N GLY A 238 22.72 -8.81 6.82
CA GLY A 238 22.20 -9.92 6.02
C GLY A 238 20.79 -10.31 6.46
N GLY A 239 20.66 -10.69 7.74
CA GLY A 239 19.40 -11.01 8.38
C GLY A 239 18.55 -9.83 8.90
N GLU A 240 17.79 -10.07 9.97
CA GLU A 240 16.96 -9.05 10.64
C GLU A 240 17.80 -8.16 11.58
N LEU A 241 17.37 -6.90 11.79
CA LEU A 241 18.08 -5.95 12.66
C LEU A 241 18.09 -6.35 14.15
N ASP A 242 17.12 -7.14 14.62
CA ASP A 242 16.91 -7.44 16.05
C ASP A 242 17.24 -8.89 16.48
N GLY A 243 17.85 -9.69 15.60
CA GLY A 243 18.40 -10.98 16.02
C GLY A 243 18.99 -11.83 14.89
N ASP A 244 19.72 -12.86 15.29
CA ASP A 244 20.23 -13.91 14.40
C ASP A 244 19.06 -14.80 13.94
N VAL A 245 18.29 -14.33 12.96
CA VAL A 245 17.34 -15.18 12.23
C VAL A 245 18.16 -16.08 11.32
N PRO A 246 17.95 -17.41 11.31
CA PRO A 246 18.63 -18.26 10.35
C PRO A 246 18.25 -17.86 8.92
N ASP A 247 19.17 -17.21 8.24
CA ASP A 247 19.14 -16.82 6.84
C ASP A 247 19.99 -17.79 6.00
N SER A 248 20.03 -17.54 4.69
CA SER A 248 20.83 -18.30 3.73
C SER A 248 22.10 -17.53 3.38
N ALA A 249 22.76 -17.87 2.28
CA ALA A 249 23.95 -17.15 1.85
C ALA A 249 23.56 -15.84 1.17
N ASP A 250 24.12 -14.73 1.67
CA ASP A 250 23.87 -13.40 1.14
C ASP A 250 25.00 -12.90 0.24
N VAL A 251 24.66 -11.92 -0.60
CA VAL A 251 25.62 -11.13 -1.38
C VAL A 251 25.46 -9.67 -0.99
N ILE A 252 26.44 -9.16 -0.25
CA ILE A 252 26.40 -7.82 0.35
C ILE A 252 27.50 -6.95 -0.24
N THR A 253 27.15 -5.74 -0.69
CA THR A 253 28.09 -4.69 -1.11
C THR A 253 27.79 -3.43 -0.31
N GLY A 254 28.80 -2.88 0.38
CA GLY A 254 28.68 -1.57 1.05
C GLY A 254 28.54 -0.47 0.01
N GLY A 255 29.61 -0.26 -0.76
CA GLY A 255 29.61 0.69 -1.87
C GLY A 255 30.65 1.76 -1.65
N ALA A 256 30.24 3.02 -1.65
CA ALA A 256 31.14 4.15 -1.41
C ALA A 256 30.79 4.84 -0.10
N GLY A 257 31.71 4.84 0.86
CA GLY A 257 31.51 5.37 2.20
C GLY A 257 32.19 4.47 3.22
N ASN A 258 32.07 4.79 4.50
CA ASN A 258 32.61 3.97 5.56
C ASN A 258 31.52 3.05 6.09
N ASP A 259 31.44 1.85 5.51
CA ASP A 259 30.28 0.99 5.70
C ASP A 259 30.43 0.08 6.91
N ARG A 260 29.31 -0.21 7.56
CA ARG A 260 29.21 -1.23 8.61
C ARG A 260 28.36 -2.38 8.10
N ILE A 261 28.98 -3.54 7.94
CA ILE A 261 28.33 -4.72 7.39
C ILE A 261 28.42 -5.88 8.38
N ASP A 262 27.29 -6.55 8.61
CA ASP A 262 27.19 -7.79 9.37
C ASP A 262 26.46 -8.87 8.55
N GLY A 263 27.19 -9.91 8.15
CA GLY A 263 26.66 -11.03 7.37
C GLY A 263 25.74 -11.97 8.15
N GLN A 264 25.75 -11.91 9.49
CA GLN A 264 24.98 -12.82 10.35
C GLN A 264 25.24 -14.31 10.09
N THR A 265 24.24 -15.12 9.74
CA THR A 265 24.42 -16.55 9.49
C THR A 265 24.53 -16.81 7.99
N GLY A 266 24.95 -18.00 7.58
CA GLY A 266 25.00 -18.33 6.16
C GLY A 266 26.40 -18.58 5.65
N ASN A 267 26.66 -18.26 4.40
CA ASN A 267 28.00 -18.38 3.80
C ASN A 267 28.16 -17.21 2.84
N ASP A 268 28.54 -16.08 3.40
CA ASP A 268 28.20 -14.82 2.75
C ASP A 268 29.32 -14.33 1.85
N THR A 269 28.95 -13.56 0.83
CA THR A 269 29.90 -12.83 -0.01
C THR A 269 29.76 -11.36 0.28
N ILE A 270 30.73 -10.80 0.99
CA ILE A 270 30.73 -9.41 1.46
C ILE A 270 31.83 -8.63 0.74
N SER A 271 31.47 -7.47 0.20
CA SER A 271 32.40 -6.47 -0.34
C SER A 271 32.18 -5.13 0.36
N GLY A 272 33.20 -4.59 1.03
CA GLY A 272 33.13 -3.24 1.62
C GLY A 272 33.01 -2.16 0.55
N GLY A 273 33.96 -2.13 -0.39
CA GLY A 273 33.93 -1.21 -1.52
C GLY A 273 34.98 -0.13 -1.37
N SER A 274 34.60 1.14 -1.28
CA SER A 274 35.53 2.24 -1.07
C SER A 274 35.23 3.01 0.20
N GLY A 275 36.20 3.05 1.11
CA GLY A 275 36.15 3.79 2.36
C GLY A 275 36.86 3.01 3.45
N ASP A 276 36.75 3.45 4.70
CA ASP A 276 37.28 2.70 5.85
C ASP A 276 36.15 1.85 6.46
N ASP A 277 36.01 0.60 6.00
CA ASP A 277 34.85 -0.26 6.30
C ASP A 277 35.02 -1.11 7.56
N SER A 278 33.89 -1.52 8.17
CA SER A 278 33.82 -2.48 9.27
C SER A 278 32.94 -3.66 8.89
N LEU A 279 33.57 -4.80 8.59
CA LEU A 279 32.92 -5.99 8.06
C LEU A 279 32.95 -7.14 9.08
N VAL A 280 31.80 -7.75 9.34
CA VAL A 280 31.64 -8.96 10.15
C VAL A 280 31.04 -10.04 9.27
N GLY A 281 31.73 -11.16 9.10
CA GLY A 281 31.21 -12.31 8.34
C GLY A 281 30.09 -13.03 9.08
N GLY A 282 30.27 -13.22 10.39
CA GLY A 282 29.31 -13.94 11.23
C GLY A 282 29.56 -15.45 11.22
N SER A 283 28.48 -16.24 11.32
CA SER A 283 28.53 -17.70 11.37
C SER A 283 28.45 -18.29 9.97
N GLY A 284 29.56 -18.81 9.46
CA GLY A 284 29.54 -19.33 8.10
C GLY A 284 30.91 -19.66 7.55
N ARG A 285 30.93 -19.99 6.26
CA ARG A 285 32.14 -19.88 5.44
C ARG A 285 31.99 -18.68 4.53
N ASP A 286 32.50 -17.57 5.02
CA ASP A 286 32.29 -16.29 4.36
C ASP A 286 33.48 -15.93 3.47
N ARG A 287 33.18 -15.18 2.41
CA ARG A 287 34.12 -14.54 1.53
C ARG A 287 34.00 -13.04 1.70
N ILE A 288 35.00 -12.44 2.32
CA ILE A 288 35.02 -11.00 2.61
C ILE A 288 36.14 -10.33 1.81
N ASP A 289 35.78 -9.31 1.03
CA ASP A 289 36.71 -8.37 0.40
C ASP A 289 36.48 -6.98 1.01
N GLY A 290 37.50 -6.42 1.66
CA GLY A 290 37.41 -5.07 2.20
C GLY A 290 37.35 -3.99 1.12
N GLY A 291 37.82 -4.28 -0.10
CA GLY A 291 37.98 -3.25 -1.11
C GLY A 291 39.12 -2.26 -0.81
N THR A 292 38.93 -1.00 -1.15
CA THR A 292 39.93 0.07 -0.92
C THR A 292 39.84 0.63 0.50
N GLY A 293 40.75 1.52 0.91
CA GLY A 293 40.76 2.12 2.25
C GLY A 293 41.29 1.21 3.36
N ARG A 294 41.03 1.59 4.62
CA ARG A 294 41.50 0.87 5.82
C ARG A 294 40.35 0.14 6.50
N ASN A 295 40.30 -1.15 6.26
CA ASN A 295 39.14 -1.96 6.64
C ASN A 295 39.40 -2.76 7.92
N ARG A 296 38.39 -2.86 8.76
CA ARG A 296 38.32 -3.77 9.91
C ARG A 296 37.47 -4.98 9.52
N ILE A 297 38.08 -6.16 9.52
CA ILE A 297 37.39 -7.41 9.17
C ILE A 297 37.37 -8.34 10.38
N ILE A 298 36.20 -8.87 10.72
CA ILE A 298 35.98 -9.87 11.75
C ILE A 298 35.35 -11.10 11.08
N GLN A 299 35.92 -12.26 11.35
CA GLN A 299 35.51 -13.57 10.85
C GLN A 299 35.42 -14.54 12.02
#